data_AF-A0A7R9FS20-F1
#
_entry.id   AF-A0A7R9FS20-F1
#
_cell.length_a   1.000
_cell.length_b   1.000
_cell.length_c   1.000
_cell.angle_alpha   90.00
_cell.angle_beta   90.00
_cell.angle_gamma   90.00
#
_symmetry.space_group_name_H-M   'P 1'
#
loop_
_entity.id
_entity.type
_entity.pdbx_description
1 polymer ?
#
loop_
_entity_poly.entity_id
_entity_poly.type
_entity_poly.pdbx_seq_one_letter_code
_entity_poly.pdbx_strand_id
1 'polypeptide(L)'
;MHLGMGLGGDAGLLCLRQMELDYDELCMEWKGKARLYVSLQQHISGVQCYNFMWSSLLTQTEHRDCFSLAGASWYGMGDGFTWPLNRPAGEDQPFSVNRTAYVTGAGPFGRILRRTWYSSAGAVIHVPYELPLFVSVDSEEPGSLCLSVAHQEQYYRVPPEEYLELNYSVCTADTLKLVRNEVGPRGRKMGENEPQGTTPLLAFFRPDPFTDFSQAGLFKFLEKLDTVYGKSRRPEYVVLDQSW
;
A
#
# COMPACT_ATOMS: atom_id res chain seq x y z
N MET A 1 0.85 -10.57 14.71
CA MET A 1 1.00 -11.03 13.31
C MET A 1 0.69 -12.51 13.32
N HIS A 2 -0.20 -12.95 12.44
CA HIS A 2 -0.60 -14.36 12.30
C HIS A 2 -0.16 -14.83 10.91
N LEU A 3 0.71 -15.84 10.88
CA LEU A 3 1.34 -16.38 9.68
C LEU A 3 0.64 -17.67 9.26
N GLY A 4 0.49 -17.89 7.95
CA GLY A 4 0.01 -19.17 7.40
C GLY A 4 -1.44 -19.49 7.77
N MET A 5 -2.28 -18.46 7.89
CA MET A 5 -3.69 -18.57 8.26
C MET A 5 -4.43 -19.47 7.26
N GLY A 6 -5.07 -20.54 7.76
CA GLY A 6 -5.84 -21.47 6.92
C GLY A 6 -5.06 -22.72 6.46
N LEU A 7 -3.77 -22.86 6.78
CA LEU A 7 -2.97 -24.06 6.44
C LEU A 7 -3.33 -25.31 7.28
N GLY A 8 -4.33 -25.21 8.16
CA GLY A 8 -4.69 -26.21 9.16
C GLY A 8 -3.93 -25.96 10.45
N GLY A 9 -4.61 -26.08 11.60
CA GLY A 9 -4.19 -25.59 12.92
C GLY A 9 -2.93 -26.19 13.55
N ASP A 10 -2.00 -26.71 12.75
CA ASP A 10 -0.66 -27.07 13.16
C ASP A 10 0.26 -25.85 13.07
N ALA A 11 1.04 -25.60 14.12
CA ALA A 11 2.11 -24.61 14.06
C ALA A 11 3.16 -25.04 13.03
N GLY A 12 3.72 -24.08 12.28
CA GLY A 12 4.82 -24.34 11.37
C GLY A 12 6.01 -24.92 12.13
N LEU A 13 6.61 -25.98 11.58
CA LEU A 13 7.80 -26.61 12.15
C LEU A 13 9.04 -26.08 11.44
N LEU A 14 10.16 -25.97 12.15
CA LEU A 14 11.44 -25.66 11.52
C LEU A 14 11.76 -26.68 10.42
N CYS A 15 12.26 -26.19 9.29
CA CYS A 15 12.67 -27.05 8.19
C CYS A 15 13.85 -27.95 8.62
N LEU A 16 13.90 -29.18 8.10
CA LEU A 16 14.99 -30.13 8.39
C LEU A 16 16.39 -29.58 8.04
N ARG A 17 16.47 -28.69 7.04
CA ARG A 17 17.71 -28.02 6.60
C ARG A 17 17.99 -26.67 7.27
N GLN A 18 17.31 -26.34 8.37
CA GLN A 18 17.59 -25.11 9.11
C GLN A 18 19.07 -25.02 9.54
N MET A 19 19.76 -26.15 9.72
CA MET A 19 21.18 -26.19 10.07
C MET A 19 22.14 -25.77 8.93
N GLU A 20 21.64 -25.62 7.70
CA GLU A 20 22.41 -25.15 6.53
C GLU A 20 22.13 -23.67 6.17
N LEU A 21 21.15 -23.04 6.83
CA LEU A 21 20.79 -21.65 6.61
C LEU A 21 21.67 -20.72 7.44
N ASP A 22 21.89 -19.50 6.94
CA ASP A 22 22.63 -18.48 7.69
C ASP A 22 21.85 -18.05 8.95
N TYR A 23 22.53 -17.41 9.91
CA TYR A 23 21.89 -16.94 11.15
C TYR A 23 20.74 -15.95 10.92
N ASP A 24 20.74 -15.32 9.76
CA ASP A 24 19.78 -14.31 9.32
C ASP A 24 18.60 -14.88 8.52
N GLU A 25 18.49 -16.22 8.43
CA GLU A 25 17.48 -16.92 7.67
C GLU A 25 16.70 -17.94 8.51
N LEU A 26 15.38 -17.91 8.41
CA LEU A 26 14.45 -18.82 9.08
C LEU A 26 13.61 -19.56 8.04
N CYS A 27 13.50 -20.88 8.17
CA CYS A 27 12.63 -21.71 7.35
C CYS A 27 11.63 -22.47 8.23
N MET A 28 10.34 -22.33 7.89
CA MET A 28 9.25 -23.06 8.52
C MET A 28 8.40 -23.79 7.49
N GLU A 29 7.88 -24.97 7.82
CA GLU A 29 7.06 -25.79 6.94
C GLU A 29 5.78 -26.28 7.64
N TRP A 30 4.67 -26.25 6.91
CA TRP A 30 3.37 -26.74 7.36
C TRP A 30 3.05 -28.10 6.75
N LYS A 31 3.63 -29.17 7.32
CA LYS A 31 3.37 -30.58 6.98
C LYS A 31 3.29 -30.85 5.46
N GLY A 32 4.26 -30.35 4.69
CA GLY A 32 4.29 -30.53 3.24
C GLY A 32 3.23 -29.78 2.44
N LYS A 33 2.49 -28.82 3.02
CA LYS A 33 1.53 -27.97 2.30
C LYS A 33 2.15 -26.67 1.80
N ALA A 34 2.91 -26.01 2.66
CA ALA A 34 3.54 -24.72 2.40
C ALA A 34 4.84 -24.59 3.17
N ARG A 35 5.74 -23.78 2.65
CA ARG A 35 6.99 -23.42 3.30
C ARG A 35 7.15 -21.90 3.31
N LEU A 36 7.56 -21.36 4.45
CA LEU A 36 7.91 -19.97 4.64
C LEU A 36 9.42 -19.85 4.82
N TYR A 37 10.03 -18.99 4.01
CA TYR A 37 11.38 -18.50 4.22
C TYR A 37 11.33 -17.05 4.68
N VAL A 38 12.00 -16.74 5.79
CA VAL A 38 12.19 -15.37 6.28
C VAL A 38 13.66 -15.04 6.24
N SER A 39 14.04 -13.96 5.57
CA SER A 39 15.45 -13.52 5.51
C SER A 39 15.59 -12.04 5.88
N LEU A 40 16.62 -11.72 6.65
CA LEU A 40 17.01 -10.33 6.90
C LEU A 40 17.72 -9.79 5.65
N GLN A 41 17.18 -8.76 5.01
CA GLN A 41 17.75 -8.27 3.76
C GLN A 41 18.85 -7.23 3.98
N GLN A 42 18.61 -6.14 4.72
CA GLN A 42 19.62 -5.08 4.95
C GLN A 42 19.34 -4.30 6.23
N HIS A 43 20.42 -3.87 6.91
CA HIS A 43 20.40 -2.89 8.00
C HIS A 43 20.89 -1.54 7.45
N ILE A 44 19.99 -0.74 6.88
CA ILE A 44 20.32 0.59 6.37
C ILE A 44 19.91 1.63 7.41
N SER A 45 20.86 2.37 7.95
CA SER A 45 20.57 3.57 8.76
C SER A 45 19.57 3.36 9.92
N GLY A 46 19.63 2.22 10.61
CA GLY A 46 18.72 1.88 11.72
C GLY A 46 17.36 1.32 11.30
N VAL A 47 17.20 0.95 10.03
CA VAL A 47 16.04 0.21 9.50
C VAL A 47 16.40 -1.26 9.37
N GLN A 48 15.57 -2.15 9.91
CA GLN A 48 15.66 -3.60 9.75
C GLN A 48 14.54 -4.09 8.84
N CYS A 49 14.89 -4.78 7.75
CA CYS A 49 13.93 -5.32 6.78
C CYS A 49 14.00 -6.84 6.70
N TYR A 50 12.85 -7.47 6.92
CA TYR A 50 12.66 -8.91 6.81
C TYR A 50 11.84 -9.22 5.57
N ASN A 51 12.31 -10.12 4.72
CA ASN A 51 11.56 -10.63 3.59
C ASN A 51 10.90 -11.95 3.93
N PHE A 52 9.61 -12.05 3.69
CA PHE A 52 8.79 -13.23 3.89
C PHE A 52 8.44 -13.80 2.52
N MET A 53 8.86 -15.03 2.25
CA MET A 53 8.62 -15.73 1.00
C MET A 53 7.93 -17.06 1.29
N TRP A 54 6.64 -17.11 1.00
CA TRP A 54 5.85 -18.32 1.01
C TRP A 54 5.93 -19.04 -0.33
N SER A 55 6.07 -20.35 -0.27
CA SER A 55 6.01 -21.26 -1.41
C SER A 55 5.06 -22.41 -1.12
N SER A 56 4.12 -22.67 -2.03
CA SER A 56 3.25 -23.84 -1.95
C SER A 56 4.01 -25.12 -2.27
N LEU A 57 3.79 -26.15 -1.46
CA LEU A 57 4.28 -27.52 -1.69
C LEU A 57 3.18 -28.43 -2.26
N LEU A 58 1.92 -28.01 -2.15
CA LEU A 58 0.76 -28.60 -2.81
C LEU A 58 0.05 -27.55 -3.65
N THR A 59 -0.45 -27.96 -4.82
CA THR A 59 -1.31 -27.12 -5.65
C THR A 59 -2.56 -26.71 -4.89
N GLN A 60 -3.15 -25.56 -5.23
CA GLN A 60 -4.34 -25.01 -4.54
C GLN A 60 -4.12 -24.64 -3.07
N THR A 61 -2.89 -24.63 -2.58
CA THR A 61 -2.58 -24.11 -1.24
C THR A 61 -2.56 -22.59 -1.28
N GLU A 62 -3.52 -21.96 -0.58
CA GLU A 62 -3.56 -20.52 -0.37
C GLU A 62 -2.61 -20.12 0.76
N HIS A 63 -1.93 -18.97 0.59
CA HIS A 63 -1.17 -18.34 1.67
C HIS A 63 -1.90 -17.10 2.13
N ARG A 64 -2.04 -16.94 3.45
CA ARG A 64 -2.65 -15.76 4.07
C ARG A 64 -1.89 -15.40 5.34
N ASP A 65 -1.46 -14.14 5.41
CA ASP A 65 -0.85 -13.56 6.61
C ASP A 65 -1.61 -12.33 7.05
N CYS A 66 -1.83 -12.18 8.35
CA CYS A 66 -2.61 -11.09 8.93
C CYS A 66 -1.82 -10.29 9.97
N PHE A 67 -1.89 -8.97 9.83
CA PHE A 67 -1.21 -7.99 10.66
C PHE A 67 -2.24 -7.28 11.55
N SER A 68 -2.04 -7.37 12.86
CA SER A 68 -2.92 -6.66 13.79
C SER A 68 -2.78 -5.15 13.58
N LEU A 69 -3.93 -4.49 13.48
CA LEU A 69 -4.01 -3.04 13.37
C LEU A 69 -4.10 -2.35 14.73
N ALA A 70 -4.08 -3.10 15.83
CA ALA A 70 -4.16 -2.56 17.18
C ALA A 70 -2.90 -1.78 17.56
N GLY A 71 -3.07 -0.74 18.38
CA GLY A 71 -1.96 0.00 19.00
C GLY A 71 -1.19 0.98 18.10
N ALA A 72 -1.56 1.12 16.82
CA ALA A 72 -0.94 2.06 15.89
C ALA A 72 -1.93 2.50 14.81
N SER A 73 -1.78 3.70 14.24
CA SER A 73 -2.55 4.13 13.08
C SER A 73 -1.91 3.62 11.79
N TRP A 74 -2.71 3.00 10.92
CA TRP A 74 -2.25 2.41 9.65
C TRP A 74 -2.69 3.21 8.43
N TYR A 75 -1.79 3.33 7.44
CA TYR A 75 -1.96 4.16 6.24
C TYR A 75 -1.58 3.43 4.95
N GLY A 76 -2.19 3.86 3.83
CA GLY A 76 -1.96 3.35 2.46
C GLY A 76 -2.86 2.16 2.13
N MET A 77 -3.48 2.12 0.96
CA MET A 77 -4.14 1.03 0.19
C MET A 77 -4.66 1.71 -1.11
N GLY A 78 -3.94 2.72 -1.59
CA GLY A 78 -4.42 3.62 -2.65
C GLY A 78 -5.24 4.82 -2.15
N ASP A 79 -5.89 5.49 -3.10
CA ASP A 79 -6.64 6.75 -2.93
C ASP A 79 -8.15 6.55 -2.77
N GLY A 80 -8.64 5.31 -2.88
CA GLY A 80 -10.06 4.98 -2.74
C GLY A 80 -10.60 4.86 -1.31
N PHE A 81 -9.76 5.07 -0.28
CA PHE A 81 -10.12 4.75 1.10
C PHE A 81 -9.80 5.87 2.09
N THR A 82 -10.50 5.84 3.22
CA THR A 82 -10.33 6.79 4.32
C THR A 82 -9.25 6.31 5.28
N TRP A 83 -8.33 7.21 5.65
CA TRP A 83 -7.23 6.93 6.56
C TRP A 83 -7.47 7.51 7.96
N PRO A 84 -6.98 6.88 9.04
CA PRO A 84 -6.28 5.60 9.07
C PRO A 84 -7.21 4.38 8.89
N LEU A 85 -6.66 3.21 8.51
CA LEU A 85 -7.43 1.98 8.28
C LEU A 85 -8.21 1.49 9.49
N ASN A 86 -7.68 1.77 10.66
CA ASN A 86 -8.10 1.19 11.92
C ASN A 86 -8.76 2.23 12.82
N ARG A 87 -9.50 3.19 12.24
CA ARG A 87 -10.25 4.17 13.02
C ARG A 87 -11.11 3.48 14.08
N PRO A 88 -11.18 4.04 15.30
CA PRO A 88 -11.89 3.43 16.41
C PRO A 88 -13.38 3.30 16.11
N ALA A 89 -13.97 2.19 16.56
CA ALA A 89 -15.42 2.00 16.56
C ALA A 89 -16.09 3.15 17.33
N GLY A 90 -16.87 3.98 16.64
CA GLY A 90 -17.53 5.15 17.22
C GLY A 90 -17.71 6.34 16.27
N GLU A 91 -16.99 6.38 15.16
CA GLU A 91 -17.28 7.26 14.02
C GLU A 91 -17.83 6.41 12.85
N ASP A 92 -19.12 6.10 12.92
CA ASP A 92 -20.07 5.62 11.88
C ASP A 92 -19.74 4.48 10.89
N GLN A 93 -18.63 3.75 11.04
CA GLN A 93 -18.50 2.29 10.77
C GLN A 93 -17.01 1.89 10.79
N PRO A 94 -16.65 0.69 11.29
CA PRO A 94 -15.34 0.14 11.05
C PRO A 94 -15.13 0.00 9.54
N PHE A 95 -13.98 0.49 9.06
CA PHE A 95 -13.60 0.38 7.66
C PHE A 95 -13.23 -1.08 7.38
N SER A 96 -14.20 -1.86 6.89
CA SER A 96 -13.99 -3.24 6.49
C SER A 96 -13.85 -3.35 4.98
N VAL A 97 -12.80 -4.02 4.54
CA VAL A 97 -12.56 -4.37 3.15
C VAL A 97 -12.57 -5.88 3.06
N ASN A 98 -13.57 -6.42 2.38
CA ASN A 98 -13.60 -7.84 2.04
C ASN A 98 -12.38 -8.20 1.18
N ARG A 99 -12.00 -9.47 1.18
CA ARG A 99 -10.93 -10.00 0.33
C ARG A 99 -11.10 -9.53 -1.11
N THR A 100 -10.25 -8.61 -1.53
CA THR A 100 -10.35 -7.96 -2.84
C THR A 100 -8.99 -8.00 -3.53
N ALA A 101 -8.99 -8.31 -4.83
CA ALA A 101 -7.79 -8.30 -5.64
C ALA A 101 -7.17 -6.90 -5.71
N TYR A 102 -5.90 -6.79 -5.36
CA TYR A 102 -5.15 -5.54 -5.37
C TYR A 102 -4.57 -5.27 -6.76
N VAL A 103 -5.42 -4.77 -7.66
CA VAL A 103 -5.08 -4.50 -9.06
C VAL A 103 -4.79 -3.02 -9.26
N THR A 104 -3.66 -2.70 -9.90
CA THR A 104 -3.30 -1.30 -10.22
C THR A 104 -4.17 -0.73 -11.34
N GLY A 105 -4.76 0.46 -11.16
CA GLY A 105 -5.54 1.17 -12.17
C GLY A 105 -6.99 0.67 -12.35
N ALA A 106 -7.41 -0.33 -11.58
CA ALA A 106 -8.77 -0.88 -11.60
C ALA A 106 -9.21 -1.31 -10.19
N GLY A 107 -10.52 -1.30 -9.92
CA GLY A 107 -11.07 -1.73 -8.64
C GLY A 107 -11.13 -0.62 -7.57
N PRO A 108 -11.46 -0.96 -6.31
CA PRO A 108 -11.80 0.00 -5.28
C PRO A 108 -10.60 0.77 -4.71
N PHE A 109 -9.38 0.34 -5.02
CA PHE A 109 -8.16 0.92 -4.46
C PHE A 109 -7.78 2.25 -5.14
N GLY A 110 -8.36 2.56 -6.32
CA GLY A 110 -8.14 3.81 -7.04
C GLY A 110 -6.97 3.77 -8.04
N ARG A 111 -6.45 4.94 -8.44
CA ARG A 111 -5.50 5.05 -9.57
C ARG A 111 -4.04 5.19 -9.14
N ILE A 112 -3.79 5.68 -7.91
CA ILE A 112 -2.44 5.83 -7.38
C ILE A 112 -2.17 4.66 -6.46
N LEU A 113 -1.65 3.58 -7.02
CA LEU A 113 -1.52 2.33 -6.28
C LEU A 113 -0.09 2.01 -5.92
N ARG A 114 0.14 2.02 -4.60
CA ARG A 114 1.33 1.46 -3.98
C ARG A 114 0.90 0.35 -3.05
N ARG A 115 1.44 -0.85 -3.28
CA ARG A 115 1.29 -2.03 -2.41
C ARG A 115 2.17 -1.87 -1.17
N THR A 116 1.91 -0.82 -0.41
CA THR A 116 2.72 -0.47 0.75
C THR A 116 1.84 0.13 1.84
N TRP A 117 1.97 -0.44 3.04
CA TRP A 117 1.24 -0.04 4.23
C TRP A 117 2.22 0.51 5.25
N TYR A 118 1.81 1.57 5.93
CA TYR A 118 2.63 2.29 6.89
C TYR A 118 1.94 2.28 8.24
N SER A 119 2.67 1.93 9.29
CA SER A 119 2.21 1.99 10.66
C SER A 119 2.84 3.18 11.38
N SER A 120 2.05 3.89 12.18
CA SER A 120 2.57 4.94 13.06
C SER A 120 3.58 4.43 14.09
N ALA A 121 3.63 3.11 14.33
CA ALA A 121 4.63 2.46 15.18
C ALA A 121 5.98 2.23 14.49
N GLY A 122 6.20 2.78 13.29
CA GLY A 122 7.48 2.66 12.60
C GLY A 122 7.67 1.36 11.83
N ALA A 123 6.57 0.69 11.46
CA ALA A 123 6.59 -0.49 10.59
C ALA A 123 6.07 -0.15 9.19
N VAL A 124 6.63 -0.80 8.17
CA VAL A 124 6.20 -0.72 6.78
C VAL A 124 6.11 -2.12 6.20
N ILE A 125 4.99 -2.41 5.55
CA ILE A 125 4.78 -3.65 4.79
C ILE A 125 4.81 -3.29 3.32
N HIS A 126 5.61 -3.99 2.52
CA HIS A 126 5.72 -3.78 1.08
C HIS A 126 5.52 -5.10 0.34
N VAL A 127 4.69 -5.09 -0.71
CA VAL A 127 4.49 -6.24 -1.60
C VAL A 127 4.90 -5.83 -3.02
N PRO A 128 5.76 -6.58 -3.72
CA PRO A 128 6.10 -6.34 -5.12
C PRO A 128 4.86 -6.30 -6.03
N TYR A 129 4.92 -5.59 -7.16
CA TYR A 129 3.77 -5.42 -8.06
C TYR A 129 3.51 -6.61 -8.97
N GLU A 130 4.53 -7.43 -9.18
CA GLU A 130 4.57 -8.53 -10.14
C GLU A 130 3.71 -9.73 -9.71
N LEU A 131 3.28 -9.76 -8.45
CA LEU A 131 2.59 -10.90 -7.85
C LEU A 131 1.07 -10.69 -7.80
N PRO A 132 0.25 -11.75 -7.93
CA PRO A 132 -1.15 -11.66 -7.55
C PRO A 132 -1.23 -11.34 -6.06
N LEU A 133 -2.14 -10.45 -5.67
CA LEU A 133 -2.33 -10.10 -4.26
C LEU A 133 -3.81 -9.82 -3.99
N PHE A 134 -4.31 -10.40 -2.91
CA PHE A 134 -5.59 -10.06 -2.31
C PHE A 134 -5.35 -9.40 -0.97
N VAL A 135 -6.16 -8.39 -0.69
CA VAL A 135 -6.10 -7.64 0.57
C VAL A 135 -7.47 -7.63 1.20
N SER A 136 -7.52 -7.86 2.51
CA SER A 136 -8.70 -7.66 3.33
C SER A 136 -8.33 -6.85 4.57
N VAL A 137 -9.29 -6.07 5.07
CA VAL A 137 -9.15 -5.28 6.31
C VAL A 137 -10.38 -5.57 7.14
N ASP A 138 -10.18 -6.00 8.38
CA ASP A 138 -11.26 -6.26 9.34
C ASP A 138 -12.39 -7.13 8.74
N SER A 139 -12.00 -8.19 8.02
CA SER A 139 -12.91 -9.07 7.29
C SER A 139 -12.52 -10.55 7.46
N GLU A 140 -11.35 -10.95 6.98
CA GLU A 140 -10.88 -12.34 7.15
C GLU A 140 -10.40 -12.62 8.57
N GLU A 141 -9.88 -11.60 9.25
CA GLU A 141 -9.50 -11.62 10.66
C GLU A 141 -9.85 -10.27 11.29
N PRO A 142 -10.64 -10.25 12.39
CA PRO A 142 -11.03 -9.00 13.04
C PRO A 142 -9.83 -8.13 13.45
N GLY A 143 -9.96 -6.83 13.24
CA GLY A 143 -8.95 -5.83 13.60
C GLY A 143 -7.61 -6.01 12.90
N SER A 144 -7.58 -6.69 11.74
CA SER A 144 -6.34 -7.03 11.04
C SER A 144 -6.36 -6.64 9.56
N LEU A 145 -5.19 -6.34 9.02
CA LEU A 145 -4.92 -6.26 7.59
C LEU A 145 -4.37 -7.61 7.14
N CYS A 146 -5.02 -8.29 6.20
CA CYS A 146 -4.55 -9.57 5.67
C CYS A 146 -4.09 -9.45 4.23
N LEU A 147 -2.95 -10.10 3.94
CA LEU A 147 -2.40 -10.31 2.62
C LEU A 147 -2.63 -11.77 2.25
N SER A 148 -3.16 -12.04 1.06
CA SER A 148 -3.30 -13.42 0.60
C SER A 148 -3.12 -13.62 -0.89
N VAL A 149 -2.85 -14.87 -1.25
CA VAL A 149 -2.84 -15.37 -2.63
C VAL A 149 -3.71 -16.62 -2.72
N ALA A 150 -4.50 -16.71 -3.79
CA ALA A 150 -5.42 -17.82 -4.04
C ALA A 150 -5.57 -18.09 -5.54
N HIS A 151 -6.00 -19.30 -5.87
CA HIS A 151 -6.40 -19.65 -7.22
C HIS A 151 -7.80 -19.13 -7.52
N GLN A 152 -8.00 -18.66 -8.76
CA GLN A 152 -9.28 -18.29 -9.34
C GLN A 152 -10.07 -17.23 -8.57
N GLU A 153 -9.76 -15.98 -8.83
CA GLU A 153 -10.58 -14.83 -8.44
C GLU A 153 -10.68 -13.86 -9.61
N GLN A 154 -11.69 -12.98 -9.59
CA GLN A 154 -12.13 -12.17 -10.75
C GLN A 154 -11.00 -11.45 -11.53
N TYR A 155 -9.87 -11.15 -10.87
CA TYR A 155 -8.76 -10.40 -11.44
C TYR A 155 -7.44 -11.18 -11.62
N TYR A 156 -7.28 -12.30 -10.93
CA TYR A 156 -6.07 -13.13 -11.02
C TYR A 156 -6.48 -14.57 -11.33
N ARG A 157 -6.19 -15.00 -12.55
CA ARG A 157 -6.42 -16.38 -13.00
C ARG A 157 -5.10 -17.12 -13.01
N VAL A 158 -4.74 -17.66 -11.86
CA VAL A 158 -3.61 -18.59 -11.74
C VAL A 158 -4.11 -20.01 -12.05
N PRO A 159 -3.49 -20.72 -13.02
CA PRO A 159 -3.84 -22.10 -13.34
C PRO A 159 -3.85 -22.99 -12.09
N PRO A 160 -4.81 -23.93 -11.93
CA PRO A 160 -4.88 -24.79 -10.75
C PRO A 160 -3.64 -25.66 -10.53
N GLU A 161 -2.84 -25.91 -11.58
CA GLU A 161 -1.61 -26.71 -11.48
C GLU A 161 -0.39 -25.91 -11.00
N GLU A 162 -0.47 -24.58 -10.97
CA GLU A 162 0.64 -23.75 -10.52
C GLU A 162 0.73 -23.71 -8.99
N TYR A 163 1.95 -23.53 -8.49
CA TYR A 163 2.21 -23.34 -7.07
C TYR A 163 2.14 -21.85 -6.77
N LEU A 164 1.34 -21.46 -5.77
CA LEU A 164 1.23 -20.07 -5.36
C LEU A 164 2.42 -19.65 -4.51
N GLU A 165 2.83 -18.40 -4.71
CA GLU A 165 3.86 -17.74 -3.92
C GLU A 165 3.32 -16.41 -3.39
N LEU A 166 3.59 -16.14 -2.12
CA LEU A 166 3.34 -14.83 -1.49
C LEU A 166 4.68 -14.29 -1.00
N ASN A 167 5.11 -13.16 -1.55
CA ASN A 167 6.37 -12.52 -1.21
C ASN A 167 6.13 -11.07 -0.79
N TYR A 168 6.61 -10.70 0.40
CA TYR A 168 6.49 -9.36 0.92
C TYR A 168 7.61 -9.05 1.90
N SER A 169 7.88 -7.78 2.12
CA SER A 169 8.88 -7.34 3.10
C SER A 169 8.23 -6.53 4.22
N VAL A 170 8.71 -6.74 5.44
CA VAL A 170 8.35 -5.95 6.62
C VAL A 170 9.60 -5.24 7.11
N CYS A 171 9.57 -3.92 7.07
CA CYS A 171 10.65 -3.08 7.54
C CYS A 171 10.23 -2.33 8.81
N THR A 172 11.13 -2.24 9.77
CA THR A 172 10.90 -1.57 11.05
C THR A 172 12.04 -0.60 11.36
N ALA A 173 11.70 0.52 11.99
CA ALA A 173 12.67 1.42 12.62
C ALA A 173 12.01 2.24 13.72
N ASP A 174 12.83 2.95 14.50
CA ASP A 174 12.38 3.79 15.61
C ASP A 174 11.45 4.93 15.16
N THR A 175 11.57 5.38 13.91
CA THR A 175 10.68 6.41 13.36
C THR A 175 10.22 6.09 11.95
N LEU A 176 8.94 6.36 11.68
CA LEU A 176 8.34 6.16 10.36
C LEU A 176 9.02 6.98 9.25
N LYS A 177 9.62 8.12 9.59
CA LYS A 177 10.37 8.95 8.63
C LYS A 177 11.58 8.21 8.07
N LEU A 178 12.32 7.49 8.92
CA LEU A 178 13.47 6.70 8.51
C LEU A 178 13.04 5.58 7.57
N VAL A 179 12.03 4.78 7.97
CA VAL A 179 11.55 3.68 7.12
C VAL A 179 10.99 4.19 5.80
N ARG A 180 10.22 5.28 5.80
CA ARG A 180 9.65 5.85 4.57
C ARG A 180 10.73 6.33 3.60
N ASN A 181 11.81 6.92 4.10
CA ASN A 181 12.88 7.44 3.25
C ASN A 181 13.73 6.32 2.62
N GLU A 182 13.96 5.23 3.37
CA GLU A 182 14.80 4.12 2.94
C GLU A 182 14.04 3.06 2.12
N VAL A 183 12.79 2.77 2.50
CA VAL A 183 11.97 1.66 1.95
C VAL A 183 10.90 2.17 1.00
N GLY A 184 10.46 3.42 1.17
CA GLY A 184 9.55 4.04 0.22
C GLY A 184 10.17 4.01 -1.19
N PRO A 185 9.36 3.85 -2.25
CA PRO A 185 9.91 3.91 -3.59
C PRO A 185 10.71 5.20 -3.70
N ARG A 186 11.98 5.08 -4.12
CA ARG A 186 12.74 6.19 -4.69
C ARG A 186 11.89 6.66 -5.87
N GLY A 187 10.92 7.53 -5.59
CA GLY A 187 10.24 8.25 -6.63
C GLY A 187 11.36 8.80 -7.47
N ARG A 188 11.34 8.53 -8.79
CA ARG A 188 12.08 9.39 -9.71
C ARG A 188 11.86 10.79 -9.17
N LYS A 189 12.94 11.47 -8.74
CA LYS A 189 12.84 12.89 -8.45
C LYS A 189 12.02 13.46 -9.60
N MET A 190 10.91 14.12 -9.29
CA MET A 190 10.13 14.84 -10.30
C MET A 190 11.15 15.57 -11.16
N GLY A 191 11.12 15.30 -12.47
CA GLY A 191 12.30 15.29 -13.33
C GLY A 191 13.29 16.42 -13.05
N GLU A 192 14.57 16.08 -12.87
CA GLU A 192 15.68 17.06 -12.80
C GLU A 192 15.87 17.85 -14.13
N ASN A 193 14.92 17.75 -15.07
CA ASN A 193 14.83 18.51 -16.32
C ASN A 193 13.45 19.20 -16.47
N GLU A 194 12.75 19.54 -15.39
CA GLU A 194 11.66 20.54 -15.48
C GLU A 194 12.28 21.91 -15.77
N PRO A 195 11.81 22.66 -16.79
CA PRO A 195 12.28 24.02 -17.01
C PRO A 195 12.07 24.84 -15.74
N GLN A 196 13.12 25.56 -15.33
CA GLN A 196 13.16 26.43 -14.14
C GLN A 196 11.98 27.42 -14.18
N GLY A 197 10.86 27.04 -13.57
CA GLY A 197 9.57 27.71 -13.71
C GLY A 197 8.36 26.79 -13.51
N THR A 198 8.56 25.47 -13.54
CA THR A 198 7.51 24.48 -13.28
C THR A 198 7.66 23.89 -11.88
N THR A 199 7.37 24.71 -10.87
CA THR A 199 6.96 24.21 -9.55
C THR A 199 5.91 25.13 -8.97
N PRO A 200 4.61 24.78 -9.11
CA PRO A 200 3.67 25.17 -8.07
C PRO A 200 2.57 24.12 -7.89
N LEU A 201 2.84 23.00 -7.21
CA LEU A 201 1.74 22.16 -6.70
C LEU A 201 1.05 22.76 -5.45
N LEU A 202 1.45 23.96 -5.00
CA LEU A 202 1.03 24.55 -3.73
C LEU A 202 -0.02 25.67 -3.81
N ALA A 203 -0.67 25.91 -4.95
CA ALA A 203 -1.76 26.91 -4.99
C ALA A 203 -2.85 26.59 -6.00
N PHE A 204 -3.47 25.40 -5.90
CA PHE A 204 -4.75 25.17 -6.59
C PHE A 204 -5.89 25.67 -5.72
N PHE A 205 -6.34 26.90 -5.97
CA PHE A 205 -7.65 27.33 -5.50
C PHE A 205 -8.71 26.74 -6.43
N ARG A 206 -9.62 25.94 -5.89
CA ARG A 206 -10.87 25.58 -6.54
C ARG A 206 -11.89 26.64 -6.10
N PRO A 207 -12.18 27.67 -6.90
CA PRO A 207 -13.24 28.61 -6.56
C PRO A 207 -14.58 27.89 -6.70
N ASP A 208 -15.61 28.38 -6.01
CA ASP A 208 -17.00 27.96 -6.23
C ASP A 208 -17.33 27.81 -7.72
N PRO A 209 -18.23 26.87 -8.09
CA PRO A 209 -18.47 26.49 -9.47
C PRO A 209 -18.78 27.73 -10.32
N PHE A 210 -17.88 28.02 -11.25
CA PHE A 210 -18.12 28.97 -12.31
C PHE A 210 -19.33 28.51 -13.13
N THR A 211 -20.32 29.37 -13.30
CA THR A 211 -21.45 29.12 -14.20
C THR A 211 -21.27 29.78 -15.58
N ASP A 212 -20.18 30.55 -15.76
CA ASP A 212 -19.87 31.29 -16.99
C ASP A 212 -18.42 31.01 -17.43
N PHE A 213 -18.28 30.08 -18.37
CA PHE A 213 -17.02 29.66 -18.99
C PHE A 213 -16.67 30.48 -20.25
N SER A 214 -17.19 31.71 -20.36
CA SER A 214 -16.78 32.64 -21.41
C SER A 214 -15.48 33.36 -21.05
N GLN A 215 -14.78 33.86 -22.07
CA GLN A 215 -13.59 34.71 -21.89
C GLN A 215 -13.84 35.88 -20.91
N ALA A 216 -15.06 36.45 -20.92
CA ALA A 216 -15.45 37.51 -19.99
C ALA A 216 -15.60 37.02 -18.53
N GLY A 217 -16.10 35.80 -18.32
CA GLY A 217 -16.18 35.15 -17.02
C GLY A 217 -14.81 34.91 -16.39
N LEU A 218 -13.84 34.47 -17.19
CA LEU A 218 -12.45 34.29 -16.74
C LEU A 218 -11.78 35.61 -16.36
N PHE A 219 -11.98 36.69 -17.13
CA PHE A 219 -11.41 37.98 -16.75
C PHE A 219 -11.98 38.51 -15.43
N LYS A 220 -13.29 38.38 -15.21
CA LYS A 220 -13.92 38.73 -13.91
C LYS A 220 -13.37 37.91 -12.76
N PHE A 221 -13.09 36.63 -12.98
CA PHE A 221 -12.48 35.76 -11.98
C PHE A 221 -11.08 36.25 -11.58
N LEU A 222 -10.23 36.51 -12.57
CA LEU A 222 -8.87 36.97 -12.36
C LEU A 222 -8.84 38.32 -11.62
N GLU A 223 -9.77 39.23 -11.95
CA GLU A 223 -9.94 40.49 -11.21
C GLU A 223 -10.37 40.25 -9.75
N LYS A 224 -11.29 39.32 -9.51
CA LYS A 224 -11.71 38.95 -8.15
C LYS A 224 -10.53 38.38 -7.35
N LEU A 225 -9.71 37.51 -7.96
CA LEU A 225 -8.50 36.99 -7.32
C LEU A 225 -7.51 38.10 -6.98
N ASP A 226 -7.31 39.07 -7.87
CA ASP A 226 -6.47 40.24 -7.61
C ASP A 226 -6.94 41.07 -6.43
N THR A 227 -8.26 41.21 -6.30
CA THR A 227 -8.89 41.99 -5.24
C THR A 227 -8.73 41.30 -3.89
N VAL A 228 -8.82 39.97 -3.87
CA VAL A 228 -8.79 39.16 -2.64
C VAL A 228 -7.37 38.87 -2.17
N TYR A 229 -6.45 38.55 -3.08
CA TYR A 229 -5.10 38.06 -2.75
C TYR A 229 -3.98 39.08 -3.05
N GLY A 230 -4.30 40.17 -3.73
CA GLY A 230 -3.34 41.16 -4.20
C GLY A 230 -2.57 40.67 -5.44
N LYS A 231 -2.21 41.61 -6.32
CA LYS A 231 -1.55 41.32 -7.62
C LYS A 231 -0.22 40.55 -7.50
N SER A 232 0.44 40.58 -6.34
CA SER A 232 1.71 39.88 -6.09
C SER A 232 1.55 38.40 -5.77
N ARG A 233 0.32 37.90 -5.57
CA ARG A 233 0.01 36.49 -5.29
C ARG A 233 -0.91 35.88 -6.33
N ARG A 234 -0.88 36.40 -7.57
CA ARG A 234 -1.62 35.80 -8.67
C ARG A 234 -1.16 34.35 -8.88
N PRO A 235 -2.09 33.40 -9.07
CA PRO A 235 -1.71 32.07 -9.53
C PRO A 235 -1.09 32.21 -10.93
N GLU A 236 0.07 31.58 -11.13
CA GLU A 236 0.75 31.59 -12.44
C GLU A 236 -0.04 30.82 -13.51
N TYR A 237 -0.91 29.90 -13.08
CA TYR A 237 -1.69 29.06 -13.96
C TYR A 237 -3.14 28.95 -13.45
N VAL A 238 -4.09 29.08 -14.36
CA VAL A 238 -5.50 28.76 -14.12
C VAL A 238 -5.87 27.59 -15.01
N VAL A 239 -6.33 26.49 -14.40
CA VAL A 239 -6.74 25.29 -15.13
C VAL A 239 -8.19 25.47 -15.57
N LEU A 240 -8.41 25.44 -16.88
CA LEU A 240 -9.74 25.40 -17.49
C LEU A 240 -10.08 23.92 -17.75
N ASP A 241 -11.30 23.52 -17.39
CA ASP A 241 -11.77 22.15 -17.65
C ASP A 241 -12.39 22.02 -19.05
N GLN A 242 -12.98 20.86 -19.34
CA GLN A 242 -13.56 20.55 -20.65
C GLN A 242 -14.84 21.33 -20.98
N SER A 243 -15.37 22.13 -20.06
CA SER A 243 -16.56 22.96 -20.28
C SER A 243 -16.23 24.37 -20.79
N TRP A 244 -14.96 24.64 -21.08
CA TRP A 244 -14.46 25.84 -21.74
C TRP A 244 -14.47 25.73 -23.27
#